data_AF-A0A1D2NCP8-F1
#
_entry.id   AF-A0A1D2NCP8-F1
#
_cell.length_a   1.000
_cell.length_b   1.000
_cell.length_c   1.000
_cell.angle_alpha   90.00
_cell.angle_beta   90.00
_cell.angle_gamma   90.00
#
_symmetry.space_group_name_H-M   'P 1'
#
loop_
_entity.id
_entity.type
_entity.pdbx_description
1 polymer ?
#
loop_
_entity_poly.entity_id
_entity_poly.type
_entity_poly.pdbx_seq_one_letter_code
_entity_poly.pdbx_strand_id
1 'polypeptide(L)'
;MYNMSCYQLQAKIIAVIEMVLSSIFLVLLGFAVVLVSTKRDEILENLRDINHEEYPHLKELLESSTMEQVSIFMVPIIYFMCEFALGIFLYRSADNNQYKRLRIWFIITVTLSLVGLVAYMGEIMRNPDFAGTSTIFIVNFVFTLYSLWVVHALIKEIKTHGVHHPVPYNAYSYKL
;
A
#
# COMPACT_ATOMS: atom_id res chain seq x y z
N MET A 1 -3.85 4.47 32.12
CA MET A 1 -3.29 3.68 31.00
C MET A 1 -4.49 3.16 30.21
N TYR A 2 -4.78 3.74 29.04
CA TYR A 2 -5.94 3.35 28.24
C TYR A 2 -5.67 1.95 27.65
N ASN A 3 -6.52 0.97 27.96
CA ASN A 3 -6.46 -0.33 27.29
C ASN A 3 -6.84 -0.11 25.81
N MET A 4 -5.85 -0.19 24.93
CA MET A 4 -6.05 -0.11 23.48
C MET A 4 -6.84 -1.33 23.02
N SER A 5 -7.86 -1.13 22.18
CA SER A 5 -8.59 -2.28 21.64
C SER A 5 -7.69 -3.11 20.71
N CYS A 6 -7.95 -4.41 20.64
CA CYS A 6 -7.18 -5.32 19.78
C CYS A 6 -7.22 -4.86 18.32
N TYR A 7 -8.39 -4.41 17.83
CA TYR A 7 -8.56 -3.91 16.47
C TYR A 7 -7.89 -2.55 16.25
N GLN A 8 -7.84 -1.68 17.27
CA GLN A 8 -7.09 -0.43 17.20
C GLN A 8 -5.59 -0.69 17.04
N LEU A 9 -5.04 -1.64 17.81
CA LEU A 9 -3.64 -2.04 17.68
C LEU A 9 -3.36 -2.65 16.30
N GLN A 10 -4.19 -3.56 15.83
CA GLN A 10 -4.04 -4.17 14.50
C GLN A 10 -4.11 -3.13 13.38
N ALA A 11 -5.06 -2.20 13.41
CA ALA A 11 -5.16 -1.12 12.43
C ALA A 11 -3.91 -0.23 12.41
N LYS A 12 -3.32 0.04 13.58
CA LYS A 12 -2.04 0.77 13.67
C LYS A 12 -0.88 -0.03 13.10
N ILE A 13 -0.82 -1.34 13.33
CA ILE A 13 0.20 -2.22 12.74
C ILE A 13 0.08 -2.25 11.22
N ILE A 14 -1.13 -2.41 10.70
CA ILE A 14 -1.41 -2.36 9.25
C ILE A 14 -0.90 -1.05 8.65
N ALA A 15 -1.27 0.09 9.25
CA ALA A 15 -0.81 1.39 8.80
C ALA A 15 0.72 1.52 8.77
N VAL A 16 1.41 0.97 9.78
CA VAL A 16 2.87 0.95 9.81
C VAL A 16 3.45 0.08 8.71
N ILE A 17 2.87 -1.10 8.45
CA ILE A 17 3.29 -1.97 7.35
C ILE A 17 3.13 -1.25 6.01
N GLU A 18 1.98 -0.62 5.76
CA GLU A 18 1.72 0.16 4.53
C GLU A 18 2.74 1.30 4.36
N MET A 19 3.03 2.05 5.43
CA MET A 19 4.04 3.11 5.40
C MET A 19 5.44 2.55 5.10
N VAL A 20 5.85 1.46 5.74
CA VAL A 20 7.17 0.85 5.56
C VAL A 20 7.33 0.30 4.14
N LEU A 21 6.35 -0.45 3.64
CA LEU A 21 6.38 -0.98 2.28
C LEU A 21 6.43 0.15 1.26
N SER A 22 5.58 1.17 1.40
CA SER A 22 5.59 2.33 0.50
C SER A 22 6.93 3.05 0.51
N SER A 23 7.57 3.19 1.68
CA SER A 23 8.89 3.80 1.81
C SER A 23 9.97 2.99 1.10
N ILE A 24 9.97 1.67 1.27
CA ILE A 24 10.89 0.76 0.59
C ILE A 24 10.73 0.87 -0.92
N PHE A 25 9.50 0.82 -1.43
CA PHE A 25 9.24 0.93 -2.87
C PHE A 25 9.64 2.29 -3.43
N LEU A 26 9.39 3.39 -2.71
CA LEU A 26 9.85 4.71 -3.14
C LEU A 26 11.38 4.81 -3.23
N VAL A 27 12.10 4.22 -2.27
CA VAL A 27 13.58 4.17 -2.30
C VAL A 27 14.06 3.32 -3.47
N LEU A 28 13.47 2.14 -3.69
CA LEU A 28 13.84 1.26 -4.81
C LEU A 28 13.54 1.92 -6.16
N LEU A 29 12.40 2.58 -6.31
CA LEU A 29 12.05 3.33 -7.52
C LEU A 29 12.99 4.51 -7.74
N GLY A 30 13.31 5.27 -6.69
CA GLY A 30 14.29 6.35 -6.76
C GLY A 30 15.66 5.85 -7.20
N PHE A 31 16.11 4.72 -6.66
CA PHE A 31 17.35 4.06 -7.10
C PHE A 31 17.28 3.62 -8.57
N ALA A 32 16.17 2.99 -8.99
CA ALA A 32 15.96 2.58 -10.37
C ALA A 32 15.97 3.77 -11.35
N VAL A 33 15.34 4.89 -10.99
CA VAL A 33 15.35 6.13 -11.79
C VAL A 33 16.77 6.67 -11.94
N VAL A 34 17.54 6.72 -10.85
CA VAL A 34 18.93 7.18 -10.90
C VAL A 34 19.77 6.25 -11.76
N LEU A 35 19.63 4.94 -11.58
CA LEU A 35 20.38 3.93 -12.32
C LEU A 35 20.06 4.01 -13.82
N VAL A 36 18.78 4.05 -14.20
CA VAL A 36 18.37 4.18 -15.61
C VAL A 36 18.81 5.53 -16.21
N SER A 37 18.79 6.62 -15.44
CA SER A 37 19.17 7.95 -15.97
C SER A 37 20.68 8.15 -16.11
N THR A 38 21.48 7.55 -15.21
CA THR A 38 22.93 7.80 -15.14
C THR A 38 23.77 6.70 -15.80
N LYS A 39 23.26 5.48 -15.84
CA LYS A 39 23.96 4.28 -16.35
C LYS A 39 23.31 3.71 -17.61
N ARG A 40 22.40 4.45 -18.25
CA ARG A 40 21.66 4.00 -19.44
C ARG A 40 22.55 3.37 -20.50
N ASP A 41 23.57 4.11 -20.94
CA ASP A 41 24.42 3.72 -22.07
C ASP A 41 25.29 2.51 -21.72
N GLU A 42 25.83 2.48 -20.50
CA GLU A 42 26.62 1.36 -19.96
C GLU A 42 25.76 0.08 -19.84
N ILE A 43 24.50 0.20 -19.41
CA ILE A 43 23.57 -0.94 -19.31
C ILE A 43 23.18 -1.43 -20.72
N LEU A 44 22.93 -0.52 -21.65
CA LEU A 44 22.62 -0.85 -23.05
C LEU A 44 23.80 -1.55 -23.74
N GLU A 45 25.03 -1.13 -23.47
CA GLU A 45 26.25 -1.75 -23.99
C GLU A 45 26.42 -3.16 -23.44
N ASN A 46 26.29 -3.35 -22.13
CA ASN A 46 26.33 -4.68 -21.51
C ASN A 46 25.22 -5.62 -22.01
N LEU A 47 24.03 -5.10 -22.31
CA LEU A 47 22.92 -5.86 -22.91
C LEU A 47 23.13 -6.20 -24.40
N ARG A 48 24.11 -5.58 -25.07
CA ARG A 48 24.54 -5.98 -26.42
C ARG A 48 25.50 -7.15 -26.40
N ASP A 49 26.30 -7.26 -25.35
CA ASP A 49 27.25 -8.36 -25.17
C ASP A 49 26.59 -9.63 -24.62
N ILE A 50 25.45 -9.49 -23.94
CA ILE A 50 24.65 -10.60 -23.40
C ILE A 50 23.52 -10.93 -24.39
N ASN A 51 23.23 -12.23 -24.56
CA ASN A 51 22.25 -12.73 -25.52
C ASN A 51 20.89 -12.01 -25.36
N HIS A 52 20.48 -11.29 -26.40
CA HIS A 52 19.40 -10.28 -26.36
C HIS A 52 18.02 -10.78 -25.91
N GLU A 53 17.78 -12.09 -25.90
CA GLU A 53 16.49 -12.69 -25.56
C GLU A 53 16.24 -12.81 -24.05
N GLU A 54 17.26 -12.62 -23.22
CA GLU A 54 17.16 -12.92 -21.78
C GLU A 54 16.41 -11.84 -20.98
N TYR A 55 16.40 -10.57 -21.45
CA TYR A 55 15.80 -9.44 -20.74
C TYR A 55 15.02 -8.46 -21.65
N PRO A 56 13.95 -8.89 -22.33
CA PRO A 56 13.23 -8.09 -23.32
C PRO A 56 12.62 -6.80 -22.74
N HIS A 57 12.05 -6.86 -21.53
CA HIS A 57 11.41 -5.71 -20.89
C HIS A 57 12.39 -4.63 -20.43
N LEU A 58 13.59 -5.01 -20.01
CA LEU A 58 14.62 -4.05 -19.61
C LEU A 58 15.14 -3.29 -20.83
N LYS A 59 15.31 -3.98 -21.96
CA LYS A 59 15.69 -3.36 -23.23
C LYS A 59 14.61 -2.39 -23.71
N GLU A 60 13.34 -2.82 -23.73
CA GLU A 60 12.21 -1.97 -24.10
C GLU A 60 12.15 -0.70 -23.23
N LEU A 61 12.34 -0.83 -21.92
CA LEU A 61 12.43 0.31 -21.01
C LEU A 61 13.58 1.26 -21.37
N LEU A 62 14.79 0.74 -21.65
CA LEU A 62 15.97 1.55 -21.97
C LEU A 62 15.90 2.20 -23.35
N GLU A 63 15.22 1.58 -24.31
CA GLU A 63 15.02 2.08 -25.67
C GLU A 63 13.80 3.02 -25.80
N SER A 64 12.88 2.98 -24.84
CA SER A 64 11.69 3.83 -24.82
C SER A 64 12.02 5.33 -24.77
N SER A 65 11.04 6.14 -25.20
CA SER A 65 11.19 7.59 -25.21
C SER A 65 11.29 8.16 -23.79
N THR A 66 11.94 9.32 -23.63
CA THR A 66 12.04 9.99 -22.32
C THR A 66 10.68 10.20 -21.66
N MET A 67 9.63 10.48 -22.45
CA MET A 67 8.28 10.69 -21.94
C MET A 67 7.63 9.40 -21.43
N GLU A 68 7.87 8.27 -22.09
CA GLU A 68 7.43 6.95 -21.64
C GLU A 68 8.17 6.53 -20.37
N GLN A 69 9.50 6.69 -20.34
CA GLN A 69 10.30 6.40 -19.15
C GLN A 69 9.84 7.21 -17.94
N VAL A 70 9.63 8.52 -18.11
CA VAL A 70 9.10 9.38 -17.05
C VAL A 70 7.75 8.87 -16.58
N SER A 71 6.86 8.45 -17.49
CA SER A 71 5.54 7.93 -17.11
C SER A 71 5.64 6.61 -16.35
N ILE A 72 6.51 5.69 -16.79
CA ILE A 72 6.76 4.38 -16.16
C ILE A 72 7.25 4.54 -14.72
N PHE A 73 8.04 5.56 -14.42
CA PHE A 73 8.54 5.80 -13.06
C PHE A 73 7.63 6.70 -12.22
N MET A 74 7.08 7.78 -12.81
CA MET A 74 6.27 8.75 -12.08
C MET A 74 4.94 8.17 -11.59
N VAL A 75 4.29 7.32 -12.39
CA VAL A 75 3.00 6.73 -12.01
C VAL A 75 3.12 5.87 -10.74
N PRO A 76 4.06 4.91 -10.65
CA PRO A 76 4.31 4.16 -9.42
C PRO A 76 4.77 5.04 -8.25
N ILE A 77 5.60 6.06 -8.48
CA ILE A 77 6.04 6.99 -7.42
C ILE A 77 4.85 7.72 -6.81
N ILE A 78 3.97 8.30 -7.63
CA ILE A 78 2.77 8.99 -7.15
C ILE A 78 1.87 8.01 -6.41
N TYR A 79 1.69 6.80 -6.93
CA TYR A 79 0.91 5.75 -6.29
C TYR A 79 1.43 5.43 -4.88
N PHE A 80 2.72 5.14 -4.72
CA PHE A 80 3.30 4.83 -3.40
C PHE A 80 3.33 6.03 -2.46
N MET A 81 3.43 7.26 -2.97
CA MET A 81 3.25 8.46 -2.15
C MET A 81 1.81 8.58 -1.62
N CYS A 82 0.82 8.26 -2.44
CA CYS A 82 -0.58 8.22 -2.03
C CYS A 82 -0.83 7.12 -0.99
N GLU A 83 -0.32 5.91 -1.20
CA GLU A 83 -0.38 4.80 -0.24
C GLU A 83 0.29 5.17 1.10
N PHE A 84 1.47 5.80 1.05
CA PHE A 84 2.14 6.28 2.26
C PHE A 84 1.29 7.30 3.03
N ALA A 85 0.71 8.27 2.33
CA ALA A 85 -0.18 9.26 2.94
C ALA A 85 -1.45 8.61 3.50
N LEU A 86 -1.98 7.60 2.82
CA LEU A 86 -3.15 6.84 3.24
C LEU A 86 -2.85 6.01 4.51
N GLY A 87 -1.65 5.44 4.62
CA GLY A 87 -1.15 4.78 5.82
C GLY A 87 -1.02 5.74 7.01
N ILE A 88 -0.45 6.95 6.81
CA ILE A 88 -0.43 7.99 7.86
C ILE A 88 -1.85 8.37 8.29
N PHE A 89 -2.75 8.51 7.31
CA PHE A 89 -4.16 8.84 7.58
C PHE A 89 -4.84 7.75 8.40
N LEU A 90 -4.62 6.46 8.08
CA LEU A 90 -5.12 5.34 8.88
C LEU A 90 -4.56 5.36 10.30
N TYR A 91 -3.24 5.48 10.44
CA TYR A 91 -2.57 5.48 11.74
C TYR A 91 -3.17 6.54 12.66
N ARG A 92 -3.25 7.79 12.19
CA ARG A 92 -3.82 8.91 12.97
C ARG A 92 -5.30 8.71 13.26
N SER A 93 -6.06 8.11 12.34
CA SER A 93 -7.49 7.88 12.52
C SER A 93 -7.77 6.78 13.55
N ALA A 94 -6.97 5.71 13.54
CA ALA A 94 -7.03 4.63 14.51
C ALA A 94 -6.55 5.09 15.89
N ASP A 95 -5.45 5.84 15.97
CA ASP A 95 -4.90 6.34 17.23
C ASP A 95 -5.90 7.25 17.98
N ASN A 96 -6.61 8.11 17.25
CA ASN A 96 -7.60 9.02 17.82
C ASN A 96 -9.03 8.45 17.87
N ASN A 97 -9.24 7.18 17.50
CA ASN A 97 -10.56 6.53 17.41
C ASN A 97 -11.61 7.36 16.63
N GLN A 98 -11.18 8.03 15.54
CA GLN A 98 -12.03 8.94 14.78
C GLN A 98 -12.87 8.19 13.73
N TYR A 99 -14.07 7.79 14.13
CA TYR A 99 -15.05 7.06 13.29
C TYR A 99 -15.19 7.62 11.86
N LYS A 100 -15.39 8.94 11.72
CA LYS A 100 -15.60 9.56 10.40
C LYS A 100 -14.38 9.39 9.47
N ARG A 101 -13.17 9.54 10.02
CA ARG A 101 -11.94 9.41 9.24
C ARG A 101 -11.64 7.95 8.87
N LEU A 102 -11.85 7.01 9.80
CA LEU A 102 -11.76 5.58 9.50
C LEU A 102 -12.73 5.16 8.39
N ARG A 103 -13.96 5.68 8.40
CA ARG A 103 -14.93 5.44 7.32
C ARG A 103 -14.48 6.01 5.98
N ILE A 104 -13.90 7.21 5.97
CA ILE A 104 -13.34 7.81 4.75
C ILE A 104 -12.19 6.95 4.21
N TRP A 105 -11.25 6.54 5.06
CA TRP A 105 -10.16 5.64 4.68
C TRP A 105 -10.71 4.36 4.05
N PHE A 106 -11.68 3.72 4.72
CA PHE A 106 -12.30 2.49 4.23
C PHE A 106 -12.91 2.66 2.83
N ILE A 107 -13.65 3.76 2.58
CA ILE A 107 -14.26 4.04 1.28
C ILE A 107 -13.19 4.27 0.21
N ILE A 108 -12.13 5.01 0.53
CA ILE A 108 -11.01 5.26 -0.40
C ILE A 108 -10.34 3.94 -0.76
N THR A 109 -9.96 3.13 0.23
CA THR A 109 -9.29 1.84 0.02
C THR A 109 -10.15 0.87 -0.80
N VAL A 110 -11.45 0.77 -0.54
CA VAL A 110 -12.37 -0.04 -1.36
C VAL A 110 -12.42 0.46 -2.81
N THR A 111 -12.51 1.78 -3.01
CA THR A 111 -12.57 2.37 -4.35
C THR A 111 -11.29 2.09 -5.13
N LEU A 112 -10.12 2.29 -4.50
CA LEU A 112 -8.82 1.99 -5.09
C LEU A 112 -8.67 0.49 -5.38
N SER A 113 -9.13 -0.38 -4.49
CA SER A 113 -9.09 -1.84 -4.69
C SER A 113 -9.91 -2.28 -5.91
N LEU A 114 -11.10 -1.69 -6.11
CA LEU A 114 -11.95 -1.99 -7.27
C LEU A 114 -11.31 -1.50 -8.57
N VAL A 115 -10.75 -0.29 -8.58
CA VAL A 115 -10.02 0.24 -9.75
C VAL A 115 -8.79 -0.63 -10.06
N GLY A 116 -8.03 -1.04 -9.03
CA GLY A 116 -6.89 -1.93 -9.17
C GLY A 116 -7.27 -3.30 -9.72
N LEU A 117 -8.42 -3.85 -9.32
CA LEU A 117 -8.93 -5.11 -9.85
C LEU A 117 -9.26 -5.01 -11.35
N VAL A 118 -9.87 -3.90 -11.79
CA VAL A 118 -10.11 -3.65 -13.23
C VAL A 118 -8.80 -3.52 -14.00
N ALA A 119 -7.82 -2.78 -13.47
CA ALA A 119 -6.51 -2.63 -14.08
C ALA A 119 -5.77 -3.97 -14.20
N TYR A 120 -5.81 -4.79 -13.15
CA TYR A 120 -5.22 -6.13 -13.14
C TYR A 120 -5.83 -7.06 -14.19
N MET A 121 -7.15 -7.03 -14.38
CA MET A 121 -7.79 -7.82 -15.45
C MET A 121 -7.28 -7.40 -16.84
N GLY A 122 -7.02 -6.11 -17.05
CA GLY A 122 -6.38 -5.62 -18.27
C GLY A 122 -4.93 -6.09 -18.43
N GLU A 123 -4.18 -6.12 -17.32
CA GLU A 123 -2.77 -6.53 -17.31
C GLU A 123 -2.59 -8.02 -17.59
N ILE A 124 -3.40 -8.89 -16.98
CA ILE A 124 -3.40 -10.34 -17.25
C ILE A 124 -3.54 -10.64 -18.75
N MET A 125 -4.40 -9.89 -19.45
CA MET A 125 -4.63 -10.13 -20.88
C MET A 125 -3.44 -9.76 -21.76
N ARG A 126 -2.52 -8.94 -21.24
CA ARG A 126 -1.36 -8.41 -21.99
C ARG A 126 -0.04 -9.07 -21.59
N ASN A 127 0.07 -9.54 -20.36
CA ASN A 127 1.33 -9.94 -19.77
C ASN A 127 1.56 -11.47 -19.93
N PRO A 128 2.66 -11.91 -20.58
CA PRO A 128 2.95 -13.33 -20.75
C PRO A 128 3.28 -14.05 -19.44
N ASP A 129 3.80 -13.33 -18.43
CA ASP A 129 4.02 -13.86 -17.09
C ASP A 129 2.75 -13.74 -16.22
N PHE A 130 1.77 -14.58 -16.53
CA PHE A 130 0.52 -14.66 -15.80
C PHE A 130 0.73 -15.08 -14.34
N ALA A 131 1.62 -16.04 -14.09
CA ALA A 131 1.79 -16.65 -12.77
C ALA A 131 2.44 -15.70 -11.76
N GLY A 132 3.50 -15.00 -12.17
CA GLY A 132 4.17 -13.98 -11.34
C GLY A 132 3.21 -12.84 -11.01
N THR A 133 2.59 -12.26 -12.04
CA THR A 133 1.63 -11.16 -11.90
C THR A 133 0.43 -11.53 -11.01
N SER A 134 -0.11 -12.74 -11.18
CA SER A 134 -1.24 -13.22 -10.38
C SER A 134 -0.87 -13.42 -8.91
N THR A 135 0.33 -13.93 -8.65
CA THR A 135 0.79 -14.16 -7.27
C THR A 135 0.91 -12.84 -6.51
N ILE A 136 1.55 -11.83 -7.11
CA ILE A 136 1.70 -10.50 -6.51
C ILE A 136 0.32 -9.88 -6.25
N PHE A 137 -0.59 -9.96 -7.22
CA PHE A 137 -1.95 -9.44 -7.06
C PHE A 137 -2.71 -10.14 -5.93
N ILE A 138 -2.69 -11.47 -5.87
CA ILE A 138 -3.41 -12.23 -4.83
C ILE A 138 -2.89 -11.88 -3.43
N VAL A 139 -1.56 -11.81 -3.25
CA VAL A 139 -0.97 -11.46 -1.94
C VAL A 139 -1.41 -10.06 -1.51
N ASN A 140 -1.32 -9.08 -2.41
CA ASN A 140 -1.77 -7.72 -2.14
C ASN A 140 -3.28 -7.67 -1.84
N PHE A 141 -4.10 -8.35 -2.64
CA PHE A 141 -5.55 -8.36 -2.48
C PHE A 141 -6.00 -8.99 -1.15
N VAL A 142 -5.38 -10.10 -0.75
CA VAL A 142 -5.64 -10.74 0.55
C VAL A 142 -5.25 -9.82 1.70
N PHE A 143 -4.10 -9.16 1.62
CA PHE A 143 -3.68 -8.17 2.61
C PHE A 143 -4.69 -7.02 2.71
N THR A 144 -5.12 -6.45 1.57
CA THR A 144 -6.09 -5.36 1.54
C THR A 144 -7.45 -5.80 2.11
N LEU A 145 -7.94 -7.00 1.79
CA LEU A 145 -9.17 -7.54 2.37
C LEU A 145 -9.07 -7.70 3.89
N TYR A 146 -7.92 -8.18 4.39
CA TYR A 146 -7.66 -8.27 5.82
C TYR A 146 -7.67 -6.87 6.47
N SER A 147 -6.99 -5.89 5.85
CA SER A 147 -6.97 -4.51 6.33
C SER A 147 -8.37 -3.89 6.40
N LEU A 148 -9.18 -4.08 5.36
CA LEU A 148 -10.57 -3.64 5.32
C LEU A 148 -11.40 -4.31 6.42
N TRP A 149 -11.23 -5.60 6.64
CA TRP A 149 -11.95 -6.33 7.69
C TRP A 149 -11.61 -5.79 9.09
N VAL A 150 -10.32 -5.60 9.40
CA VAL A 150 -9.87 -5.04 10.69
C VAL A 150 -10.43 -3.64 10.90
N VAL A 151 -10.32 -2.77 9.90
CA VAL A 151 -10.84 -1.39 10.01
C VAL A 151 -12.36 -1.37 10.12
N HIS A 152 -13.07 -2.24 9.42
CA HIS A 152 -14.52 -2.38 9.57
C HIS A 152 -14.91 -2.83 10.98
N ALA A 153 -14.20 -3.81 11.55
CA ALA A 153 -14.40 -4.26 12.93
C ALA A 153 -14.16 -3.11 13.93
N LEU A 154 -13.08 -2.34 13.76
CA LEU A 154 -12.79 -1.17 14.58
C LEU A 154 -13.88 -0.09 14.46
N ILE A 155 -14.36 0.19 13.25
CA ILE A 155 -15.47 1.13 13.01
C ILE A 155 -16.73 0.67 13.74
N LYS A 156 -17.04 -0.63 13.68
CA LYS A 156 -18.19 -1.21 14.38
C LYS A 156 -18.02 -1.12 15.89
N GLU A 157 -16.83 -1.41 16.41
CA GLU A 157 -16.49 -1.30 17.83
C GLU A 157 -16.66 0.13 18.35
N ILE A 158 -16.11 1.12 17.63
CA ILE A 158 -16.25 2.54 17.99
C ILE A 158 -17.73 2.96 17.92
N LYS A 159 -18.50 2.44 16.96
CA LYS A 159 -19.93 2.75 16.85
C LYS A 159 -20.74 2.13 17.99
N THR A 160 -20.44 0.90 18.43
CA THR A 160 -21.16 0.24 19.51
C THR A 160 -20.80 0.80 20.88
N HIS A 161 -19.53 1.14 21.12
CA HIS A 161 -19.09 1.71 22.39
C HIS A 161 -19.25 3.25 22.45
N GLY A 162 -19.36 3.91 21.30
CA GLY A 162 -19.52 5.37 21.19
C GLY A 162 -20.93 5.93 21.43
N VAL A 163 -21.92 5.10 21.78
CA VAL A 163 -23.28 5.54 22.18
C VAL A 163 -23.49 5.46 23.70
N HIS A 164 -22.55 4.88 24.45
CA HIS A 164 -22.60 4.81 25.92
C HIS A 164 -21.27 5.23 26.54
N HIS A 165 -21.16 6.53 26.84
CA HIS A 165 -20.41 7.19 27.95
C HIS A 165 -19.03 6.66 28.42
N PRO A 166 -18.19 7.52 29.06
CA PRO A 166 -16.88 7.10 29.54
C PRO A 166 -17.06 5.98 30.56
N VAL A 167 -16.20 4.96 30.52
CA VAL A 167 -16.13 3.96 31.58
C VAL A 167 -15.12 4.46 32.61
N PRO A 168 -15.53 5.04 33.75
CA PRO A 168 -14.64 5.14 34.89
C PRO A 168 -14.61 3.76 35.55
N TYR A 169 -13.57 2.97 35.27
CA TYR A 169 -13.21 1.84 36.11
C TYR A 169 -12.63 2.38 37.44
N ASN A 170 -13.49 2.87 38.34
CA ASN A 170 -13.14 3.04 39.75
C ASN A 170 -13.55 1.77 40.50
N ALA A 171 -12.72 0.74 40.37
CA ALA A 171 -12.82 -0.50 41.14
C ALA A 171 -11.76 -0.53 42.25
N TYR A 172 -11.66 0.51 43.08
CA TYR A 172 -10.98 0.45 44.38
C TYR A 172 -11.68 1.37 45.39
N SER A 173 -12.90 1.01 45.75
CA SER A 173 -13.45 1.32 47.07
C SER A 173 -13.38 0.03 47.89
N TYR A 174 -12.20 -0.24 48.46
CA TYR A 174 -12.16 -1.03 49.69
C TYR A 174 -12.25 -0.03 50.83
N LYS A 175 -13.47 0.12 51.36
CA LYS A 175 -13.69 0.48 52.74
C LYS A 175 -13.31 -0.73 53.59
N LEU A 176 -12.24 -0.60 54.37
CA LEU A 176 -12.17 -0.88 55.81
C LEU A 176 -10.78 -0.52 56.31
#